data_AF-A0A2A4VML5-F1
#
_entry.id   AF-A0A2A4VML5-F1
#
_cell.length_a   1.000
_cell.length_b   1.000
_cell.length_c   1.000
_cell.angle_alpha   90.00
_cell.angle_beta   90.00
_cell.angle_gamma   90.00
#
_symmetry.space_group_name_H-M   'P 1'
#
loop_
_entity.id
_entity.type
_entity.pdbx_description
1 polymer ?
#
loop_
_entity_poly.entity_id
_entity_poly.type
_entity_poly.pdbx_seq_one_letter_code
_entity_poly.pdbx_strand_id
1 'polypeptide(L)' 'MSGAREVVEKAVFAIEPLIAEMLDYGYTNNDVSLGRLMLGEKELQVQLVVTSNPDEFLISDEED' A
#
# COMPACT_ATOMS: atom_id res chain seq x y z
N MET A 1 -1.76 11.11 19.06
CA MET A 1 -1.00 10.09 18.29
C MET A 1 -1.15 10.46 16.83
N SER A 2 -0.10 10.36 16.01
CA SER A 2 -0.23 10.71 14.59
C SER A 2 -1.09 9.65 13.89
N GLY A 3 -2.09 10.08 13.10
CA GLY A 3 -2.92 9.15 12.33
C GLY A 3 -2.11 8.23 11.40
N ALA A 4 -0.86 8.60 11.10
CA ALA A 4 0.08 7.78 10.35
C ALA A 4 0.30 6.38 10.96
N ARG A 5 0.34 6.26 12.30
CA ARG A 5 0.55 4.96 12.95
C ARG A 5 -0.66 4.04 12.77
N GLU A 6 -1.86 4.58 12.94
CA GLU A 6 -3.12 3.84 12.76
C GLU A 6 -3.32 3.39 11.31
N VAL A 7 -2.88 4.21 10.35
CA VAL A 7 -2.92 3.89 8.92
C VAL A 7 -1.93 2.78 8.58
N VAL A 8 -0.70 2.83 9.10
CA VAL A 8 0.34 1.81 8.83
C VAL A 8 0.02 0.47 9.51
N GLU A 9 -0.57 0.47 10.71
CA GLU A 9 -0.96 -0.77 11.41
C GLU A 9 -1.92 -1.64 10.58
N LYS A 10 -2.73 -1.03 9.71
CA LYS A 10 -3.63 -1.76 8.79
C LYS A 10 -2.91 -2.43 7.62
N ALA A 11 -1.73 -1.93 7.25
CA ALA A 11 -0.99 -2.43 6.09
C ALA A 11 -0.56 -3.89 6.27
N VAL A 12 -0.09 -4.25 7.48
CA VAL A 12 0.41 -5.61 7.79
C VAL A 12 -0.67 -6.67 7.54
N PHE A 13 -1.92 -6.35 7.87
CA PHE A 13 -3.05 -7.27 7.69
C PHE A 13 -3.60 -7.30 6.25
N ALA A 14 -3.17 -6.39 5.39
CA ALA A 14 -3.68 -6.26 4.02
C ALA A 14 -2.79 -6.91 2.96
N ILE A 15 -1.50 -7.15 3.24
CA ILE A 15 -0.54 -7.67 2.26
C ILE A 15 -0.93 -9.07 1.76
N GLU A 16 -1.13 -10.04 2.66
CA GLU A 16 -1.43 -11.41 2.27
C GLU A 16 -2.76 -11.53 1.48
N PRO A 17 -3.87 -10.88 1.90
CA PRO A 17 -5.10 -10.85 1.11
C PRO A 17 -4.91 -10.26 -0.29
N LEU A 18 -4.19 -9.13 -0.41
CA LEU A 18 -3.96 -8.49 -1.71
C LEU A 18 -3.21 -9.41 -2.67
N ILE A 19 -2.17 -10.10 -2.17
CA ILE A 19 -1.40 -11.08 -2.97
C ILE A 19 -2.29 -12.25 -3.39
N ALA A 20 -3.09 -12.81 -2.47
CA ALA A 20 -3.98 -13.91 -2.77
C ALA A 20 -4.99 -13.53 -3.88
N GLU A 21 -5.63 -12.36 -3.76
CA GLU A 21 -6.53 -11.85 -4.79
C GLU A 21 -5.82 -11.61 -6.13
N MET A 22 -4.61 -11.04 -6.13
CA MET A 22 -3.83 -10.86 -7.36
C MET A 22 -3.60 -12.17 -8.09
N LEU A 23 -3.20 -13.22 -7.35
CA LEU A 23 -2.90 -14.52 -7.92
C LEU A 23 -4.17 -15.24 -8.38
N ASP A 24 -5.25 -15.17 -7.60
CA ASP A 24 -6.52 -15.84 -7.91
C ASP A 24 -7.22 -15.25 -9.14
N TYR A 25 -7.15 -13.92 -9.32
CA TYR A 25 -7.78 -13.21 -10.43
C TYR A 25 -6.82 -12.87 -11.58
N GLY A 26 -5.53 -13.18 -11.44
CA GLY A 26 -4.50 -12.89 -12.45
C GLY A 26 -4.25 -11.40 -12.65
N TYR A 27 -4.40 -10.59 -11.60
CA TYR A 27 -4.12 -9.15 -11.67
C TYR A 27 -2.62 -8.87 -11.52
N THR A 28 -2.10 -8.00 -12.38
CA THR A 28 -0.70 -7.54 -12.30
C THR A 28 -0.46 -6.64 -11.09
N ASN A 29 -1.48 -5.87 -10.69
CA ASN A 29 -1.45 -4.97 -9.54
C ASN A 29 -2.73 -5.12 -8.73
N ASN A 30 -2.66 -4.93 -7.42
CA ASN A 30 -3.82 -4.76 -6.55
C ASN A 30 -3.51 -3.74 -5.46
N ASP A 31 -4.53 -2.99 -5.05
CA ASP A 31 -4.38 -1.88 -4.12
C ASP A 31 -5.54 -1.78 -3.12
N VAL A 32 -5.24 -1.24 -1.94
CA VAL A 32 -6.24 -0.99 -0.90
C VAL A 32 -5.99 0.32 -0.18
N SER A 33 -7.08 0.98 0.22
CA SER A 33 -7.03 2.16 1.07
C SER A 33 -6.69 1.77 2.51
N LEU A 34 -5.61 2.35 3.05
CA LEU A 34 -5.23 2.20 4.45
C LEU A 34 -5.86 3.28 5.35
N GLY A 35 -6.32 4.38 4.76
CA GLY A 35 -7.02 5.45 5.45
C GLY A 35 -6.65 6.83 4.90
N ARG A 36 -6.98 7.86 5.66
CA ARG A 36 -6.72 9.25 5.29
C ARG A 36 -6.01 9.99 6.41
N LEU A 37 -5.12 10.89 6.03
CA LEU A 37 -4.34 11.74 6.91
C LEU A 37 -4.63 13.20 6.61
N MET A 38 -4.72 14.01 7.66
CA MET A 38 -4.79 15.47 7.54
C MET A 38 -3.41 16.05 7.83
N LEU A 39 -2.84 16.76 6.84
CA LEU A 39 -1.59 17.51 6.99
C LEU A 39 -1.88 19.00 6.78
N GLY A 40 -2.04 19.73 7.88
CA GLY A 40 -2.58 21.10 7.84
C GLY A 40 -4.02 21.07 7.32
N GLU A 41 -4.27 21.74 6.20
CA GLU A 41 -5.58 21.77 5.53
C GLU A 41 -5.70 20.74 4.39
N LYS A 42 -4.66 19.95 4.13
CA LYS A 42 -4.67 18.95 3.05
C LYS A 42 -5.08 17.58 3.57
N GLU A 43 -6.10 17.01 2.95
CA GLU A 43 -6.47 15.60 3.11
C GLU A 43 -5.66 14.74 2.13
N LEU A 44 -5.01 13.70 2.65
CA LEU A 44 -4.20 12.75 1.89
C LEU A 44 -4.77 11.35 2.10
N GLN A 45 -5.01 10.61 1.03
CA GLN A 45 -5.30 9.19 1.12
C GLN A 45 -3.99 8.41 1.13
N VAL A 46 -3.88 7.46 2.05
CA VAL A 46 -2.79 6.49 2.08
C VAL A 46 -3.32 5.16 1.58
N GLN A 47 -2.57 4.54 0.69
CA GLN A 47 -2.90 3.26 0.08
C GLN A 47 -1.68 2.34 0.07
N LEU A 48 -1.94 1.04 0.11
CA LEU A 48 -0.95 0.00 -0.13
C LEU A 48 -1.18 -0.54 -1.53
N VAL A 49 -0.12 -0.63 -2.33
CA VAL A 49 -0.14 -1.24 -3.66
C VAL A 49 0.80 -2.43 -3.63
N VAL A 50 0.33 -3.58 -4.11
CA VAL A 50 1.16 -4.75 -4.41
C VAL A 50 1.20 -4.87 -5.93
N THR A 51 2.40 -4.92 -6.49
CA THR A 51 2.62 -5.02 -7.94
C THR A 51 3.55 -6.18 -8.24
N SER A 52 3.24 -6.91 -9.31
CA SER A 52 4.16 -7.87 -9.93
C SER A 52 4.76 -7.32 -11.22
N ASN A 53 4.55 -6.04 -11.54
CA ASN A 53 5.13 -5.37 -12.70
C ASN A 53 6.51 -4.79 -12.34
N PRO A 54 7.62 -5.34 -12.86
CA PRO A 54 8.95 -4.86 -12.54
C PRO A 54 9.18 -3.39 -12.91
N ASP A 55 8.48 -2.88 -13.92
CA ASP A 55 8.60 -1.48 -14.36
C ASP A 55 7.99 -0.48 -13.36
N GLU A 56 7.16 -0.96 -12.43
CA GLU A 56 6.52 -0.16 -11.37
C GLU A 56 7.18 -0.34 -10.00
N PHE A 57 8.25 -1.14 -9.93
CA PHE A 57 8.99 -1.31 -8.69
C PHE A 57 9.63 0.02 -8.28
N LEU A 58 9.35 0.44 -7.05
CA LEU A 58 9.97 1.62 -6.48
C LEU A 58 11.42 1.27 -6.13
N ILE A 59 12.36 2.09 -6.60
CA ILE A 59 13.78 1.98 -6.20
C ILE A 59 13.85 2.16 -4.69
N SER A 60 14.33 1.14 -3.98
CA SER A 60 14.54 1.19 -2.54
C SER A 60 16.03 1.41 -2.25
N ASP A 61 16.33 2.05 -1.12
CA ASP A 61 17.70 2.26 -0.63
C ASP A 61 18.43 0.93 -0.29
N GLU A 62 17.77 -0.24 -0.45
CA GLU A 62 18.34 -1.57 -0.22
C GLU A 62 18.92 -2.22 -1.49
N GLU A 63 18.78 -1.59 -2.66
CA GLU A 63 19.29 -2.08 -3.95
C GLU A 63 20.64 -1.42 -4.40
N ASP A 64 21.45 -0.92 -3.46
CA ASP A 64 22.86 -0.49 -3.69
C ASP A 64 23.89 -1.46 -3.06
#